data_AF-D4X8Y4-F1
#
_entry.id   AF-D4X8Y4-F1
#
_cell.length_a   1.000
_cell.length_b   1.000
_cell.length_c   1.000
_cell.angle_alpha   90.00
_cell.angle_beta   90.00
_cell.angle_gamma   90.00
#
_symmetry.space_group_name_H-M   'P 1'
#
loop_
_entity.id
_entity.type
_entity.pdbx_description
1 polymer ?
#
loop_
_entity_poly.entity_id
_entity_poly.type
_entity_poly.pdbx_seq_one_letter_code
_entity_poly.pdbx_strand_id
1 'polypeptide(L)'
;NTQPPASAPRSGPAAGRDNTGLPGAGPYPRFGGDTERIVAVYIGLMKSIFMHEFGHALIGELQLPSTGAEEDAVDIYAALQIVEPTMYPSGNKDVDRMASEAATYAALQWYYSGKISENRGQAPSAWQDEHTGDLKRFRNMLCIMYGGNPSVFESVVRQTGFEDRTKARCTDEFSKQNRAWRKILAPHTRVGTWTPDGERPANAPGAPVNVVFEPSQRKIGNLFANNLSAAIGENIKLLGKTYVLPRPVNVTFKDCGKLNAWYSPREGTITMCYELIENIAVMISDIEMGTVGGEVVAKDGSAPPPRQQQAPAGQGQGAAAPTGGFDELKDSGIPATTLLFSAPYKGPTPVQHYRAKVITTGDLVQLIKNNKNLVIVDTSGLADTLPIAYPLTDAGSDGSVKDHLQNALDDWLLKKSGGNRGVPIVLMGASMDDRSSYNAALRVGTLGWDAYWYRGGMQAWVANGLPTTPVKAAQN
;
A
#
# COMPACT_ATOMS: atom_id res chain seq x y z
N ASN A 1 52.17 64.27 -22.41
CA ASN A 1 52.85 63.02 -22.79
C ASN A 1 52.96 62.12 -21.56
N THR A 2 51.88 61.40 -21.25
CA THR A 2 51.59 60.00 -21.64
C THR A 2 52.28 58.99 -20.72
N GLN A 3 51.58 58.63 -19.64
CA GLN A 3 51.79 57.39 -18.89
C GLN A 3 50.96 56.26 -19.53
N PRO A 4 51.51 55.04 -19.66
CA PRO A 4 50.78 53.86 -20.15
C PRO A 4 49.92 53.20 -19.05
N PRO A 5 48.86 52.45 -19.40
CA PRO A 5 47.88 51.92 -18.45
C PRO A 5 48.37 50.67 -17.72
N ALA A 6 47.89 50.54 -16.47
CA ALA A 6 48.20 49.45 -15.55
C ALA A 6 47.54 48.11 -15.95
N SER A 7 48.32 47.04 -15.80
CA SER A 7 47.93 45.64 -15.98
C SER A 7 46.95 45.16 -14.90
N ALA A 8 45.90 44.45 -15.33
CA ALA A 8 44.90 43.80 -14.46
C ALA A 8 45.52 42.68 -13.58
N PRO A 9 45.04 42.50 -12.33
CA PRO A 9 45.49 41.40 -11.48
C PRO A 9 44.78 40.08 -11.79
N ARG A 10 45.63 39.04 -11.88
CA ARG A 10 45.45 37.58 -11.97
C ARG A 10 44.11 37.01 -11.47
N SER A 11 43.49 36.21 -12.34
CA SER A 11 42.47 35.22 -12.01
C SER A 11 42.98 34.20 -10.99
N GLY A 12 42.29 34.10 -9.84
CA GLY A 12 42.46 33.01 -8.87
C GLY A 12 42.02 31.65 -9.46
N PRO A 13 42.42 30.54 -8.83
CA PRO A 13 42.18 29.19 -9.35
C PRO A 13 40.68 28.87 -9.38
N ALA A 14 40.29 28.17 -10.43
CA ALA A 14 38.92 27.80 -10.76
C ALA A 14 38.18 27.12 -9.60
N ALA A 15 36.98 27.63 -9.31
CA ALA A 15 35.97 26.92 -8.54
C ALA A 15 35.75 25.54 -9.18
N GLY A 16 35.88 24.48 -8.37
CA GLY A 16 35.48 23.13 -8.76
C GLY A 16 34.03 23.14 -9.23
N ARG A 17 33.81 22.67 -10.45
CA ARG A 17 32.49 22.45 -11.03
C ARG A 17 31.82 21.26 -10.34
N ASP A 18 31.09 21.49 -9.25
CA ASP A 18 30.05 20.56 -8.80
C ASP A 18 28.69 21.05 -9.32
N ASN A 19 28.38 20.56 -10.51
CA ASN A 19 27.24 20.98 -11.33
C ASN A 19 25.98 20.21 -10.88
N THR A 20 25.32 20.66 -9.80
CA THR A 20 24.20 19.94 -9.15
C THR A 20 22.80 20.25 -9.67
N GLY A 21 22.59 21.13 -10.66
CA GLY A 21 21.31 21.37 -11.35
C GLY A 21 20.12 21.93 -10.54
N LEU A 22 19.98 21.60 -9.26
CA LEU A 22 18.94 22.07 -8.35
C LEU A 22 19.41 23.33 -7.60
N PRO A 23 18.65 24.44 -7.67
CA PRO A 23 18.99 25.67 -6.96
C PRO A 23 18.73 25.54 -5.45
N GLY A 24 19.52 26.25 -4.64
CA GLY A 24 19.35 26.34 -3.19
C GLY A 24 20.57 25.90 -2.38
N ALA A 25 20.50 26.13 -1.08
CA ALA A 25 21.49 25.75 -0.08
C ALA A 25 21.31 24.31 0.42
N GLY A 26 22.33 23.78 1.11
CA GLY A 26 22.29 22.45 1.71
C GLY A 26 22.65 21.32 0.75
N PRO A 27 22.92 20.13 1.29
CA PRO A 27 23.26 18.95 0.50
C PRO A 27 22.06 18.41 -0.26
N TYR A 28 22.34 17.69 -1.35
CA TYR A 28 21.36 16.91 -2.07
C TYR A 28 21.90 15.48 -2.28
N PRO A 29 21.70 14.58 -1.30
CA PRO A 29 22.07 13.19 -1.44
C PRO A 29 21.50 12.55 -2.71
N ARG A 30 22.38 11.97 -3.53
CA ARG A 30 22.06 11.32 -4.81
C ARG A 30 22.02 9.79 -4.72
N PHE A 31 22.31 9.18 -3.57
CA PHE A 31 22.20 7.74 -3.33
C PHE A 31 22.82 6.85 -4.42
N GLY A 32 24.00 7.25 -4.94
CA GLY A 32 24.70 6.54 -6.02
C GLY A 32 24.31 6.93 -7.45
N GLY A 33 23.44 7.94 -7.63
CA GLY A 33 23.08 8.51 -8.93
C GLY A 33 21.91 7.84 -9.64
N ASP A 34 21.37 6.76 -9.07
CA ASP A 34 20.16 6.11 -9.57
C ASP A 34 18.92 6.97 -9.28
N THR A 35 18.26 7.42 -10.36
CA THR A 35 17.11 8.34 -10.25
C THR A 35 15.94 7.69 -9.51
N GLU A 36 15.76 6.38 -9.65
CA GLU A 36 14.63 5.68 -9.04
C GLU A 36 14.83 5.53 -7.54
N ARG A 37 16.04 5.11 -7.11
CA ARG A 37 16.40 5.08 -5.70
C ARG A 37 16.32 6.47 -5.06
N ILE A 38 16.79 7.52 -5.74
CA ILE A 38 16.67 8.90 -5.26
C ILE A 38 15.21 9.23 -4.97
N VAL A 39 14.32 9.03 -5.94
CA VAL A 39 12.88 9.33 -5.79
C VAL A 39 12.27 8.47 -4.69
N ALA A 40 12.60 7.17 -4.65
CA ALA A 40 12.11 6.25 -3.64
C ALA A 40 12.48 6.69 -2.22
N VAL A 41 13.73 7.10 -1.96
CA VAL A 41 14.14 7.62 -0.65
C VAL A 41 13.30 8.83 -0.27
N TYR A 42 13.30 9.89 -1.10
CA TYR A 42 12.60 11.13 -0.74
C TYR A 42 11.08 10.95 -0.60
N ILE A 43 10.46 10.15 -1.48
CA ILE A 43 9.03 9.84 -1.40
C ILE A 43 8.72 8.97 -0.18
N GLY A 44 9.56 7.97 0.12
CA GLY A 44 9.42 7.11 1.30
C GLY A 44 9.46 7.90 2.60
N LEU A 45 10.47 8.76 2.75
CA LEU A 45 10.62 9.65 3.91
C LEU A 45 9.44 10.61 4.04
N MET A 46 9.12 11.33 2.97
CA MET A 46 8.00 12.28 2.97
C MET A 46 6.69 11.59 3.30
N LYS A 47 6.39 10.44 2.68
CA LYS A 47 5.14 9.71 2.89
C LYS A 47 5.05 9.17 4.31
N SER A 48 6.15 8.72 4.90
CA SER A 48 6.19 8.26 6.29
C SER A 48 5.78 9.36 7.26
N ILE A 49 6.47 10.51 7.17
CA ILE A 49 6.20 11.67 8.03
C ILE A 49 4.78 12.19 7.78
N PHE A 50 4.40 12.37 6.53
CA PHE A 50 3.09 12.91 6.18
C PHE A 50 1.94 12.01 6.66
N MET A 51 2.04 10.68 6.48
CA MET A 51 0.97 9.78 6.89
C MET A 51 0.86 9.67 8.41
N HIS A 52 1.95 9.83 9.15
CA HIS A 52 1.93 9.97 10.61
C HIS A 52 1.13 11.21 11.02
N GLU A 53 1.46 12.39 10.49
CA GLU A 53 0.72 13.63 10.78
C GLU A 53 -0.74 13.59 10.31
N PHE A 54 -1.00 12.94 9.17
CA PHE A 54 -2.35 12.76 8.67
C PHE A 54 -3.15 11.79 9.54
N GLY A 55 -2.49 10.83 10.21
CA GLY A 55 -3.10 10.00 11.25
C GLY A 55 -3.65 10.85 12.40
N HIS A 56 -2.86 11.81 12.91
CA HIS A 56 -3.33 12.76 13.92
C HIS A 56 -4.50 13.62 13.42
N ALA A 57 -4.42 14.07 12.16
CA ALA A 57 -5.51 14.81 11.55
C ALA A 57 -6.80 13.97 11.47
N LEU A 58 -6.72 12.69 11.09
CA LEU A 58 -7.87 11.80 11.07
C LEU A 58 -8.45 11.59 12.47
N ILE A 59 -7.61 11.32 13.47
CA ILE A 59 -8.06 11.14 14.86
C ILE A 59 -8.74 12.41 15.37
N GLY A 60 -8.09 13.57 15.23
CA GLY A 60 -8.59 14.84 15.73
C GLY A 60 -9.82 15.37 15.01
N GLU A 61 -9.85 15.32 13.67
CA GLU A 61 -10.97 15.87 12.89
C GLU A 61 -12.20 14.96 12.93
N LEU A 62 -12.01 13.64 12.84
CA LEU A 62 -13.13 12.69 12.80
C LEU A 62 -13.52 12.19 14.21
N GLN A 63 -12.79 12.61 15.25
CA GLN A 63 -12.96 12.16 16.63
C GLN A 63 -12.85 10.63 16.76
N LEU A 64 -11.86 10.05 16.08
CA LEU A 64 -11.66 8.60 16.11
C LEU A 64 -11.18 8.18 17.51
N PRO A 65 -11.64 7.02 18.01
CA PRO A 65 -11.14 6.50 19.28
C PRO A 65 -9.71 5.97 19.11
N SER A 66 -8.84 6.26 20.10
CA SER A 66 -7.57 5.56 20.31
C SER A 66 -7.53 5.00 21.72
N THR A 67 -7.31 3.70 21.85
CA THR A 67 -7.20 3.00 23.16
C THR A 67 -5.75 2.80 23.61
N GLY A 68 -4.79 3.31 22.85
CA GLY A 68 -3.36 3.29 23.15
C GLY A 68 -2.74 4.68 22.99
N ALA A 69 -1.41 4.77 23.09
CA ALA A 69 -0.70 6.01 22.78
C ALA A 69 -0.99 6.43 21.34
N GLU A 70 -1.39 7.69 21.14
CA GLU A 70 -1.78 8.21 19.82
C GLU A 70 -0.63 8.11 18.82
N GLU A 71 0.58 8.46 19.24
CA GLU A 71 1.83 8.33 18.48
C GLU A 71 2.04 6.93 17.90
N ASP A 72 1.90 5.90 18.75
CA ASP A 72 2.04 4.51 18.32
C ASP A 72 0.91 4.13 17.35
N ALA A 73 -0.31 4.63 17.55
CA ALA A 73 -1.44 4.35 16.68
C ALA A 73 -1.26 4.98 15.28
N VAL A 74 -0.79 6.23 15.20
CA VAL A 74 -0.56 6.93 13.93
C VAL A 74 0.68 6.43 13.20
N ASP A 75 1.70 5.92 13.90
CA ASP A 75 2.81 5.17 13.30
C ASP A 75 2.32 3.90 12.61
N ILE A 76 1.39 3.17 13.24
CA ILE A 76 0.78 1.99 12.64
C ILE A 76 -0.08 2.39 11.43
N TYR A 77 -0.84 3.48 11.50
CA TYR A 77 -1.55 4.02 10.35
C TYR A 77 -0.59 4.33 9.19
N ALA A 78 0.51 5.04 9.46
CA ALA A 78 1.52 5.37 8.48
C ALA A 78 2.11 4.09 7.84
N ALA A 79 2.47 3.09 8.64
CA ALA A 79 2.98 1.81 8.16
C ALA A 79 1.98 1.10 7.23
N LEU A 80 0.68 1.09 7.57
CA LEU A 80 -0.39 0.53 6.74
C LEU A 80 -0.50 1.26 5.39
N GLN A 81 -0.51 2.59 5.38
CA GLN A 81 -0.58 3.39 4.15
C GLN A 81 0.68 3.25 3.27
N ILE A 82 1.82 2.98 3.89
CA ILE A 82 3.11 2.81 3.20
C ILE A 82 3.23 1.43 2.57
N VAL A 83 2.78 0.37 3.26
CA VAL A 83 2.86 -1.00 2.73
C VAL A 83 1.82 -1.27 1.64
N GLU A 84 0.63 -0.65 1.69
CA GLU A 84 -0.49 -0.96 0.80
C GLU A 84 -0.13 -1.01 -0.70
N PRO A 85 0.62 -0.05 -1.28
CA PRO A 85 0.97 -0.11 -2.71
C PRO A 85 1.85 -1.31 -3.07
N THR A 86 2.55 -1.92 -2.10
CA THR A 86 3.36 -3.12 -2.32
C THR A 86 2.52 -4.41 -2.29
N MET A 87 1.32 -4.35 -1.71
CA MET A 87 0.46 -5.52 -1.50
C MET A 87 -0.30 -5.93 -2.76
N TYR A 88 -0.49 -5.01 -3.71
CA TYR A 88 -1.32 -5.21 -4.88
C TYR A 88 -0.54 -4.83 -6.15
N PRO A 89 -0.23 -5.79 -7.05
CA PRO A 89 0.55 -5.50 -8.25
C PRO A 89 -0.13 -4.45 -9.13
N SER A 90 0.58 -3.37 -9.45
CA SER A 90 0.08 -2.29 -10.32
C SER A 90 0.01 -2.70 -11.80
N GLY A 91 0.72 -3.77 -12.17
CA GLY A 91 0.96 -4.15 -13.56
C GLY A 91 2.14 -3.40 -14.20
N ASN A 92 2.78 -2.47 -13.48
CA ASN A 92 3.99 -1.78 -13.89
C ASN A 92 5.13 -2.08 -12.90
N LYS A 93 6.18 -2.76 -13.38
CA LYS A 93 7.31 -3.20 -12.55
C LYS A 93 8.08 -2.05 -11.90
N ASP A 94 8.18 -0.91 -12.59
CA ASP A 94 8.92 0.24 -12.07
C ASP A 94 8.14 0.94 -10.95
N VAL A 95 6.81 0.99 -11.06
CA VAL A 95 5.92 1.48 -9.99
C VAL A 95 5.98 0.54 -8.78
N ASP A 96 5.89 -0.77 -9.01
CA ASP A 96 5.95 -1.77 -7.93
C ASP A 96 7.29 -1.74 -7.19
N ARG A 97 8.40 -1.55 -7.92
CA ARG A 97 9.74 -1.41 -7.34
C ARG A 97 9.90 -0.10 -6.59
N MET A 98 9.48 1.03 -7.16
CA MET A 98 9.53 2.33 -6.49
C MET A 98 8.72 2.32 -5.19
N ALA A 99 7.53 1.69 -5.18
CA ALA A 99 6.73 1.50 -3.97
C ALA A 99 7.46 0.68 -2.91
N SER A 100 8.11 -0.41 -3.31
CA SER A 100 8.87 -1.30 -2.42
C SER A 100 10.09 -0.60 -1.81
N GLU A 101 10.86 0.13 -2.61
CA GLU A 101 12.01 0.91 -2.16
C GLU A 101 11.58 2.08 -1.25
N ALA A 102 10.54 2.82 -1.64
CA ALA A 102 10.02 3.91 -0.81
C ALA A 102 9.50 3.41 0.54
N ALA A 103 8.80 2.28 0.56
CA ALA A 103 8.37 1.66 1.80
C ALA A 103 9.55 1.22 2.67
N THR A 104 10.60 0.66 2.07
CA THR A 104 11.82 0.27 2.79
C THR A 104 12.47 1.49 3.48
N TYR A 105 12.68 2.59 2.76
CA TYR A 105 13.28 3.80 3.32
C TYR A 105 12.40 4.51 4.35
N ALA A 106 11.08 4.41 4.22
CA ALA A 106 10.14 4.92 5.22
C ALA A 106 10.34 4.29 6.60
N ALA A 107 10.77 3.02 6.66
CA ALA A 107 11.09 2.32 7.90
C ALA A 107 12.55 2.49 8.32
N LEU A 108 13.51 2.40 7.39
CA LEU A 108 14.94 2.43 7.71
C LEU A 108 15.40 3.70 8.42
N GLN A 109 14.72 4.84 8.21
CA GLN A 109 15.01 6.07 8.96
C GLN A 109 14.98 5.85 10.49
N TRP A 110 14.02 5.08 11.00
CA TRP A 110 13.86 4.80 12.43
C TRP A 110 14.96 3.86 12.93
N TYR A 111 15.33 2.87 12.10
CA TYR A 111 16.44 1.97 12.42
C TYR A 111 17.74 2.76 12.55
N TYR A 112 18.06 3.59 11.56
CA TYR A 112 19.29 4.37 11.52
C TYR A 112 19.38 5.40 12.64
N SER A 113 18.32 6.18 12.85
CA SER A 113 18.26 7.14 13.95
C SER A 113 18.46 6.42 15.30
N GLY A 114 17.73 5.33 15.53
CA GLY A 114 17.85 4.53 16.74
C GLY A 114 19.24 3.93 16.95
N LYS A 115 19.89 3.39 15.92
CA LYS A 115 21.26 2.85 16.01
C LYS A 115 22.29 3.95 16.28
N ILE A 116 22.12 5.15 15.73
CA ILE A 116 22.97 6.30 16.05
C ILE A 116 22.83 6.66 17.53
N SER A 117 21.61 6.73 18.05
CA SER A 117 21.36 7.02 19.48
C SER A 117 21.97 5.96 20.39
N GLU A 118 21.79 4.67 20.10
CA GLU A 118 22.44 3.59 20.84
C GLU A 118 23.97 3.71 20.83
N ASN A 119 24.57 3.93 19.66
CA ASN A 119 26.03 4.06 19.52
C ASN A 119 26.59 5.28 20.26
N ARG A 120 25.78 6.32 20.49
CA ARG A 120 26.13 7.50 21.29
C ARG A 120 25.88 7.30 22.79
N GLY A 121 25.42 6.12 23.21
CA GLY A 121 25.06 5.82 24.60
C GLY A 121 23.86 6.63 25.10
N GLN A 122 23.00 7.10 24.20
CA GLN A 122 21.78 7.81 24.59
C GLN A 122 20.77 6.81 25.14
N ALA A 123 20.08 7.20 26.21
CA ALA A 123 18.99 6.38 26.74
C ALA A 123 17.89 6.22 25.68
N PRO A 124 17.20 5.06 25.63
CA PRO A 124 15.93 4.95 24.90
C PRO A 124 15.00 6.08 25.38
N SER A 125 14.35 6.78 24.44
CA SER A 125 13.42 7.92 24.60
C SER A 125 13.11 8.36 26.04
N ALA A 126 13.23 9.66 26.33
CA ALA A 126 12.93 10.20 27.66
C ALA A 126 11.57 9.71 28.17
N TRP A 127 11.44 9.39 29.46
CA TRP A 127 10.20 8.79 29.99
C TRP A 127 8.96 9.70 29.87
N GLN A 128 9.16 11.02 29.70
CA GLN A 128 8.11 12.01 29.45
C GLN A 128 7.87 12.25 27.95
N ASP A 129 8.69 11.67 27.08
CA ASP A 129 8.49 11.75 25.65
C ASP A 129 7.23 10.97 25.29
N GLU A 130 6.36 11.59 24.52
CA GLU A 130 5.15 10.97 24.00
C GLU A 130 5.48 9.92 22.94
N HIS A 131 6.66 10.03 22.31
CA HIS A 131 7.11 9.09 21.30
C HIS A 131 7.82 7.89 21.93
N THR A 132 7.40 6.71 21.48
CA THR A 132 8.18 5.49 21.63
C THR A 132 9.58 5.68 21.00
N GLY A 133 10.64 5.19 21.63
CA GLY A 133 12.00 5.25 21.06
C GLY A 133 12.14 4.60 19.67
N ASP A 134 13.01 5.17 18.84
CA ASP A 134 13.12 4.89 17.39
C ASP A 134 13.27 3.42 17.02
N LEU A 135 14.08 2.63 17.72
CA LEU A 135 14.23 1.20 17.40
C LEU A 135 12.93 0.40 17.65
N LYS A 136 12.13 0.83 18.62
CA LYS A 136 10.82 0.22 18.88
C LYS A 136 9.79 0.68 17.84
N ARG A 137 9.83 1.96 17.39
CA ARG A 137 9.04 2.45 16.25
C ARG A 137 9.38 1.66 14.98
N PHE A 138 10.67 1.53 14.66
CA PHE A 138 11.17 0.71 13.56
C PHE A 138 10.64 -0.71 13.62
N ARG A 139 10.75 -1.37 14.78
CA ARG A 139 10.26 -2.74 14.96
C ARG A 139 8.76 -2.84 14.70
N ASN A 140 7.97 -1.95 15.27
CA ASN A 140 6.51 -1.98 15.09
C ASN A 140 6.13 -1.75 13.62
N MET A 141 6.71 -0.72 12.99
CA MET A 141 6.49 -0.37 11.60
C MET A 141 6.89 -1.50 10.64
N LEU A 142 8.10 -2.04 10.80
CA LEU A 142 8.60 -3.13 9.96
C LEU A 142 7.75 -4.39 10.12
N CYS A 143 7.22 -4.67 11.32
CA CYS A 143 6.35 -5.82 11.53
C CYS A 143 5.02 -5.68 10.77
N ILE A 144 4.38 -4.51 10.79
CA ILE A 144 3.19 -4.24 9.97
C ILE A 144 3.50 -4.39 8.48
N MET A 145 4.61 -3.80 8.02
CA MET A 145 5.01 -3.85 6.62
C MET A 145 5.33 -5.29 6.17
N TYR A 146 6.06 -6.06 6.99
CA TYR A 146 6.35 -7.47 6.74
C TYR A 146 5.07 -8.30 6.66
N GLY A 147 4.11 -8.09 7.57
CA GLY A 147 2.83 -8.79 7.54
C GLY A 147 2.00 -8.51 6.29
N GLY A 148 2.11 -7.30 5.72
CA GLY A 148 1.47 -6.95 4.46
C GLY A 148 2.19 -7.51 3.21
N ASN A 149 3.52 -7.56 3.22
CA ASN A 149 4.28 -8.14 2.11
C ASN A 149 5.65 -8.71 2.56
N PRO A 150 5.70 -9.98 2.98
CA PRO A 150 6.94 -10.61 3.44
C PRO A 150 8.05 -10.58 2.38
N SER A 151 7.71 -10.73 1.10
CA SER A 151 8.69 -10.84 0.01
C SER A 151 9.55 -9.59 -0.16
N VAL A 152 8.98 -8.41 0.08
CA VAL A 152 9.69 -7.13 -0.02
C VAL A 152 10.60 -6.92 1.20
N PHE A 153 10.12 -7.27 2.39
CA PHE A 153 10.80 -6.89 3.64
C PHE A 153 11.67 -7.99 4.27
N GLU A 154 11.67 -9.22 3.74
CA GLU A 154 12.48 -10.33 4.26
C GLU A 154 13.98 -9.98 4.34
N SER A 155 14.50 -9.28 3.33
CA SER A 155 15.89 -8.85 3.32
C SER A 155 16.20 -7.88 4.47
N VAL A 156 15.30 -6.93 4.74
CA VAL A 156 15.44 -5.94 5.83
C VAL A 156 15.39 -6.65 7.17
N VAL A 157 14.37 -7.49 7.39
CA VAL A 157 14.20 -8.31 8.60
C VAL A 157 15.47 -9.11 8.93
N ARG A 158 16.04 -9.80 7.93
CA ARG A 158 17.28 -10.57 8.10
C ARG A 158 18.47 -9.67 8.46
N GLN A 159 18.64 -8.55 7.76
CA GLN A 159 19.78 -7.65 7.96
C GLN A 159 19.73 -6.93 9.31
N THR A 160 18.53 -6.61 9.81
CA THR A 160 18.37 -5.93 11.09
C THR A 160 18.30 -6.87 12.29
N GLY A 161 18.42 -8.19 12.09
CA GLY A 161 18.41 -9.18 13.16
C GLY A 161 17.05 -9.34 13.84
N PHE A 162 15.95 -9.22 13.07
CA PHE A 162 14.61 -9.39 13.61
C PHE A 162 14.38 -10.84 14.07
N GLU A 163 13.99 -11.03 15.33
CA GLU A 163 13.77 -12.37 15.87
C GLU A 163 12.63 -13.11 15.15
N ASP A 164 12.83 -14.40 14.87
CA ASP A 164 11.84 -15.24 14.20
C ASP A 164 10.50 -15.30 14.95
N ARG A 165 10.52 -15.26 16.30
CA ARG A 165 9.30 -15.22 17.11
C ARG A 165 8.48 -13.95 16.87
N THR A 166 9.15 -12.81 16.69
CA THR A 166 8.49 -11.54 16.37
C THR A 166 7.95 -11.58 14.95
N LYS A 167 8.78 -12.01 14.00
CA LYS A 167 8.42 -12.19 12.58
C LYS A 167 7.18 -13.05 12.39
N ALA A 168 7.09 -14.17 13.12
CA ALA A 168 5.97 -15.12 13.03
C ALA A 168 4.60 -14.52 13.39
N ARG A 169 4.55 -13.39 14.10
CA ARG A 169 3.29 -12.72 14.49
C ARG A 169 2.90 -11.59 13.57
N CYS A 170 3.79 -11.16 12.68
CA CYS A 170 3.62 -9.93 11.92
C CYS A 170 2.43 -9.95 10.95
N THR A 171 2.10 -11.09 10.35
CA THR A 171 0.88 -11.25 9.52
C THR A 171 -0.40 -11.02 10.31
N ASP A 172 -0.46 -11.58 11.52
CA ASP A 172 -1.62 -11.43 12.40
C ASP A 172 -1.74 -9.99 12.91
N GLU A 173 -0.61 -9.37 13.28
CA GLU A 173 -0.57 -7.98 13.72
C GLU A 173 -0.96 -7.03 12.60
N PHE A 174 -0.44 -7.21 11.38
CA PHE A 174 -0.89 -6.47 10.19
C PHE A 174 -2.40 -6.58 10.02
N SER A 175 -2.94 -7.80 10.03
CA SER A 175 -4.37 -8.04 9.78
C SER A 175 -5.26 -7.41 10.86
N LYS A 176 -4.88 -7.52 12.14
CA LYS A 176 -5.61 -6.89 13.25
C LYS A 176 -5.61 -5.37 13.13
N GLN A 177 -4.44 -4.78 12.90
CA GLN A 177 -4.29 -3.32 12.84
C GLN A 177 -4.97 -2.74 11.59
N ASN A 178 -4.83 -3.39 10.44
CA ASN A 178 -5.51 -3.00 9.20
C ASN A 178 -7.03 -3.05 9.37
N ARG A 179 -7.57 -4.12 9.96
CA ARG A 179 -9.00 -4.21 10.27
C ARG A 179 -9.47 -3.11 11.21
N ALA A 180 -8.71 -2.83 12.27
CA ALA A 180 -9.07 -1.81 13.25
C ALA A 180 -9.19 -0.43 12.57
N TRP A 181 -8.16 0.00 11.84
CA TRP A 181 -8.15 1.27 11.13
C TRP A 181 -9.24 1.37 10.06
N ARG A 182 -9.40 0.33 9.22
CA ARG A 182 -10.47 0.31 8.20
C ARG A 182 -11.85 0.37 8.84
N LYS A 183 -12.07 -0.30 9.98
CA LYS A 183 -13.36 -0.33 10.66
C LYS A 183 -13.73 1.01 11.28
N ILE A 184 -12.80 1.71 11.94
CA ILE A 184 -13.07 3.02 12.55
C ILE A 184 -13.19 4.13 11.51
N LEU A 185 -12.52 4.00 10.36
CA LEU A 185 -12.60 4.97 9.26
C LEU A 185 -13.81 4.77 8.34
N ALA A 186 -14.35 3.55 8.23
CA ALA A 186 -15.45 3.22 7.32
C ALA A 186 -16.66 4.19 7.41
N PRO A 187 -17.15 4.60 8.60
CA PRO A 187 -18.24 5.57 8.74
C PRO A 187 -17.91 6.98 8.24
N HIS A 188 -16.65 7.27 7.95
CA HIS A 188 -16.17 8.56 7.46
C HIS A 188 -15.57 8.46 6.05
N THR A 189 -15.64 7.30 5.43
CA THR A 189 -14.98 7.02 4.15
C THR A 189 -16.01 6.82 3.05
N ARG A 190 -15.77 7.45 1.89
CA ARG A 190 -16.60 7.23 0.70
C ARG A 190 -16.32 5.84 0.12
N VAL A 191 -17.39 5.14 -0.26
CA VAL A 191 -17.26 3.88 -1.00
C VAL A 191 -16.58 4.14 -2.35
N GLY A 192 -15.58 3.33 -2.68
CA GLY A 192 -14.79 3.47 -3.90
C GLY A 192 -13.96 2.23 -4.20
N THR A 193 -13.35 2.17 -5.38
CA THR A 193 -12.48 1.06 -5.81
C THR A 193 -11.34 0.79 -4.84
N TRP A 194 -10.79 1.83 -4.21
CA TRP A 194 -9.70 1.73 -3.22
C TRP A 194 -10.18 1.88 -1.77
N THR A 195 -11.49 2.01 -1.57
CA THR A 195 -12.14 2.09 -0.26
C THR A 195 -13.47 1.34 -0.28
N PRO A 196 -13.45 0.03 -0.58
CA PRO A 196 -14.68 -0.74 -0.81
C PRO A 196 -15.49 -0.97 0.47
N ASP A 197 -14.87 -0.72 1.64
CA ASP A 197 -15.51 -0.79 2.95
C ASP A 197 -16.04 0.57 3.44
N GLY A 198 -15.94 1.64 2.64
CA GLY A 198 -16.50 2.94 2.98
C GLY A 198 -18.03 2.90 3.10
N GLU A 199 -18.57 3.53 4.14
CA GLU A 199 -20.02 3.55 4.41
C GLU A 199 -20.69 4.85 3.94
N ARG A 200 -19.92 5.81 3.43
CA ARG A 200 -20.45 7.04 2.82
C ARG A 200 -20.67 6.85 1.32
N PRO A 201 -21.75 7.40 0.75
CA PRO A 201 -21.94 7.43 -0.70
C PRO A 201 -20.73 8.05 -1.42
N ALA A 202 -20.43 7.58 -2.63
CA ALA A 202 -19.29 8.07 -3.42
C ALA A 202 -19.35 9.59 -3.69
N ASN A 203 -20.54 10.19 -3.66
CA ASN A 203 -20.78 11.62 -3.84
C ASN A 203 -21.02 12.38 -2.52
N ALA A 204 -20.78 11.76 -1.36
CA ALA A 204 -21.03 12.40 -0.07
C ALA A 204 -20.26 13.73 0.04
N PRO A 205 -20.90 14.84 0.45
CA PRO A 205 -20.19 16.11 0.62
C PRO A 205 -19.19 15.99 1.76
N GLY A 206 -18.02 16.60 1.61
CA GLY A 206 -16.99 16.65 2.64
C GLY A 206 -15.97 17.72 2.29
N ALA A 207 -15.29 18.26 3.30
CA ALA A 207 -14.32 19.31 3.09
C ALA A 207 -13.05 18.78 2.39
N PRO A 208 -12.35 19.64 1.62
CA PRO A 208 -11.18 19.23 0.87
C PRO A 208 -9.94 19.07 1.75
N VAL A 209 -8.95 18.35 1.23
CA VAL A 209 -7.56 18.45 1.67
C VAL A 209 -6.85 19.40 0.70
N ASN A 210 -6.34 20.51 1.20
CA ASN A 210 -5.59 21.49 0.41
C ASN A 210 -4.10 21.26 0.58
N VAL A 211 -3.32 21.55 -0.46
CA VAL A 211 -1.86 21.36 -0.42
C VAL A 211 -1.17 22.57 -1.02
N VAL A 212 -0.18 23.10 -0.29
CA VAL A 212 0.66 24.21 -0.72
C VAL A 212 2.12 23.82 -0.53
N PHE A 213 2.93 24.08 -1.54
CA PHE A 213 4.38 24.01 -1.47
C PHE A 213 4.92 25.45 -1.54
N GLU A 214 5.41 25.96 -0.43
CA GLU A 214 6.06 27.26 -0.39
C GLU A 214 7.44 27.18 -1.08
N PRO A 215 7.91 28.27 -1.71
CA PRO A 215 9.27 28.37 -2.22
C PRO A 215 10.29 28.10 -1.12
N SER A 216 11.41 27.45 -1.47
CA SER A 216 12.45 27.12 -0.51
C SER A 216 13.79 27.74 -0.90
N GLN A 217 14.59 28.07 0.11
CA GLN A 217 15.99 28.46 -0.07
C GLN A 217 16.91 27.24 -0.14
N ARG A 218 16.41 26.02 0.06
CA ARG A 218 17.18 24.77 0.12
C ARG A 218 17.00 23.91 -1.13
N LYS A 219 18.02 23.12 -1.48
CA LYS A 219 17.96 22.21 -2.64
C LYS A 219 16.81 21.21 -2.52
N ILE A 220 16.64 20.59 -1.35
CA ILE A 220 15.56 19.61 -1.11
C ILE A 220 14.20 20.27 -1.15
N GLY A 221 14.02 21.43 -0.52
CA GLY A 221 12.75 22.13 -0.60
C GLY A 221 12.39 22.54 -2.02
N ASN A 222 13.38 22.96 -2.82
CA ASN A 222 13.18 23.23 -4.25
C ASN A 222 12.88 21.97 -5.07
N LEU A 223 13.45 20.81 -4.73
CA LEU A 223 13.06 19.53 -5.34
C LEU A 223 11.57 19.25 -5.11
N PHE A 224 11.08 19.42 -3.88
CA PHE A 224 9.66 19.22 -3.58
C PHE A 224 8.78 20.28 -4.25
N ALA A 225 9.09 21.57 -4.07
CA ALA A 225 8.27 22.67 -4.58
C ALA A 225 8.21 22.73 -6.12
N ASN A 226 9.32 22.49 -6.80
CA ASN A 226 9.43 22.72 -8.24
C ASN A 226 9.31 21.45 -9.07
N ASN A 227 9.75 20.30 -8.56
CA ASN A 227 9.82 19.06 -9.34
C ASN A 227 8.77 18.01 -8.94
N LEU A 228 8.40 17.94 -7.66
CA LEU A 228 7.50 16.89 -7.15
C LEU A 228 6.11 17.39 -6.72
N SER A 229 5.90 18.70 -6.64
CA SER A 229 4.71 19.32 -6.04
C SER A 229 3.41 18.90 -6.72
N ALA A 230 3.38 18.79 -8.04
CA ALA A 230 2.20 18.34 -8.78
C ALA A 230 1.85 16.89 -8.42
N ALA A 231 2.81 15.97 -8.53
CA ALA A 231 2.59 14.55 -8.27
C ALA A 231 2.20 14.29 -6.80
N ILE A 232 2.92 14.89 -5.85
CA ILE A 232 2.64 14.73 -4.42
C ILE A 232 1.33 15.41 -4.05
N GLY A 233 1.13 16.65 -4.51
CA GLY A 233 -0.06 17.44 -4.20
C GLY A 233 -1.34 16.78 -4.67
N GLU A 234 -1.37 16.20 -5.88
CA GLU A 234 -2.56 15.47 -6.36
C GLU A 234 -2.84 14.23 -5.52
N ASN A 235 -1.82 13.44 -5.16
CA ASN A 235 -2.01 12.27 -4.30
C ASN A 235 -2.53 12.64 -2.90
N ILE A 236 -2.03 13.71 -2.29
CA ILE A 236 -2.51 14.18 -0.98
C ILE A 236 -3.96 14.70 -1.09
N LYS A 237 -4.30 15.45 -2.14
CA LYS A 237 -5.67 15.94 -2.37
C LYS A 237 -6.69 14.80 -2.55
N LEU A 238 -6.27 13.64 -3.04
CA LEU A 238 -7.14 12.46 -3.12
C LEU A 238 -7.68 12.04 -1.74
N LEU A 239 -6.96 12.30 -0.66
CA LEU A 239 -7.44 12.00 0.70
C LEU A 239 -8.72 12.76 1.05
N GLY A 240 -8.90 13.98 0.54
CA GLY A 240 -10.17 14.73 0.69
C GLY A 240 -11.31 14.15 -0.16
N LYS A 241 -11.00 13.40 -1.22
CA LYS A 241 -11.97 12.62 -1.99
C LYS A 241 -12.28 11.28 -1.32
N THR A 242 -11.34 10.74 -0.56
CA THR A 242 -11.52 9.50 0.21
C THR A 242 -12.36 9.72 1.47
N TYR A 243 -11.98 10.69 2.31
CA TYR A 243 -12.60 10.93 3.60
C TYR A 243 -13.63 12.07 3.56
N VAL A 244 -14.73 11.90 4.29
CA VAL A 244 -15.74 12.92 4.54
C VAL A 244 -15.30 13.74 5.74
N LEU A 245 -14.44 14.73 5.48
CA LEU A 245 -13.89 15.61 6.51
C LEU A 245 -14.90 16.70 6.93
N PRO A 246 -15.00 17.05 8.23
CA PRO A 246 -15.93 18.06 8.71
C PRO A 246 -15.50 19.50 8.37
N ARG A 247 -14.20 19.72 8.18
CA ARG A 247 -13.61 21.01 7.78
C ARG A 247 -12.35 20.79 6.94
N PRO A 248 -11.87 21.80 6.20
CA PRO A 248 -10.69 21.64 5.36
C PRO A 248 -9.46 21.31 6.19
N VAL A 249 -8.65 20.37 5.69
CA VAL A 249 -7.31 20.09 6.23
C VAL A 249 -6.30 20.68 5.25
N ASN A 250 -5.44 21.57 5.72
CA ASN A 250 -4.42 22.23 4.91
C ASN A 250 -3.06 21.58 5.14
N VAL A 251 -2.37 21.20 4.07
CA VAL A 251 -1.02 20.63 4.12
C VAL A 251 -0.06 21.65 3.53
N THR A 252 0.89 22.12 4.33
CA THR A 252 1.86 23.14 3.91
C THR A 252 3.27 22.60 4.01
N PHE A 253 3.96 22.54 2.88
CA PHE A 253 5.39 22.26 2.81
C PHE A 253 6.17 23.57 2.76
N LYS A 254 7.12 23.78 3.68
CA LYS A 254 7.88 25.04 3.76
C LYS A 254 9.23 24.89 4.47
N ASP A 255 10.06 25.92 4.36
CA ASP A 255 11.23 26.10 5.22
C ASP A 255 10.72 26.57 6.60
N CYS A 256 11.01 25.80 7.66
CA CYS A 256 10.53 26.08 9.01
C CYS A 256 11.61 26.65 9.93
N GLY A 257 12.89 26.51 9.58
CA GLY A 257 14.01 26.78 10.49
C GLY A 257 14.14 25.78 11.65
N LYS A 258 13.46 24.63 11.58
CA LYS A 258 13.52 23.54 12.57
C LYS A 258 13.30 22.19 11.93
N LEU A 259 13.85 21.13 12.54
CA LEU A 259 13.68 19.74 12.12
C LEU A 259 12.37 19.19 12.70
N ASN A 260 11.24 19.48 12.05
CA ASN A 260 9.95 19.00 12.55
C ASN A 260 8.90 18.75 11.45
N ALA A 261 7.84 18.05 11.79
CA ALA A 261 6.54 18.09 11.13
C ALA A 261 5.48 18.06 12.25
N TRP A 262 4.30 18.60 12.01
CA TRP A 262 3.23 18.54 13.00
C TRP A 262 1.87 18.81 12.39
N TYR A 263 0.85 18.16 12.94
CA TYR A 263 -0.54 18.53 12.82
C TYR A 263 -0.94 19.53 13.92
N SER A 264 -1.69 20.58 13.55
CA SER A 264 -2.22 21.60 14.46
C SER A 264 -3.74 21.47 14.57
N PRO A 265 -4.30 20.87 15.64
CA PRO A 265 -5.74 20.58 15.75
C PRO A 265 -6.66 21.80 15.72
N ARG A 266 -6.17 22.96 16.17
CA ARG A 266 -6.94 24.21 16.16
C ARG A 266 -7.06 24.82 14.77
N GLU A 267 -6.03 24.65 13.94
CA GLU A 267 -5.95 25.25 12.62
C GLU A 267 -6.39 24.27 11.52
N GLY A 268 -6.30 22.96 11.76
CA GLY A 268 -6.50 21.92 10.74
C GLY A 268 -5.38 21.92 9.73
N THR A 269 -4.16 22.18 10.20
CA THR A 269 -3.00 22.36 9.33
C THR A 269 -1.95 21.32 9.68
N ILE A 270 -1.49 20.59 8.67
CA ILE A 270 -0.27 19.79 8.71
C ILE A 270 0.85 20.63 8.14
N THR A 271 1.92 20.84 8.91
CA THR A 271 3.14 21.51 8.43
C THR A 271 4.24 20.49 8.22
N MET A 272 4.78 20.47 7.00
CA MET A 272 5.88 19.60 6.58
C MET A 272 7.13 20.46 6.37
N CYS A 273 8.12 20.37 7.25
CA CYS A 273 9.36 21.13 7.09
C CYS A 273 10.32 20.43 6.14
N TYR A 274 10.80 21.14 5.12
CA TYR A 274 11.78 20.60 4.19
C TYR A 274 13.07 20.16 4.89
N GLU A 275 13.44 20.84 5.98
CA GLU A 275 14.64 20.54 6.75
C GLU A 275 14.59 19.15 7.41
N LEU A 276 13.41 18.70 7.84
CA LEU A 276 13.28 17.36 8.43
C LEU A 276 13.56 16.28 7.38
N ILE A 277 12.94 16.37 6.21
CA ILE A 277 13.13 15.41 5.11
C ILE A 277 14.60 15.42 4.65
N GLU A 278 15.19 16.60 4.50
CA GLU A 278 16.60 16.74 4.14
C GLU A 278 17.52 16.09 5.19
N ASN A 279 17.30 16.38 6.47
CA ASN A 279 18.15 15.87 7.54
C ASN A 279 18.16 14.33 7.58
N ILE A 280 16.98 13.71 7.42
CA ILE A 280 16.86 12.25 7.39
C ILE A 280 17.51 11.68 6.13
N ALA A 281 17.35 12.32 4.97
CA ALA A 281 17.99 11.88 3.72
C ALA A 281 19.53 11.95 3.81
N VAL A 282 20.09 13.00 4.44
CA VAL A 282 21.53 13.13 4.69
C VAL A 282 22.01 12.03 5.64
N MET A 283 21.29 11.78 6.73
CA MET A 283 21.62 10.70 7.66
C MET A 283 21.69 9.34 6.95
N ILE A 284 20.69 9.02 6.13
CA ILE A 284 20.68 7.76 5.35
C ILE A 284 21.88 7.71 4.40
N SER A 285 22.17 8.80 3.70
CA SER A 285 23.32 8.87 2.78
C SER A 285 24.64 8.66 3.50
N ASP A 286 24.85 9.32 4.65
CA ASP A 286 26.09 9.23 5.42
C ASP A 286 26.34 7.77 5.89
N ILE A 287 25.27 7.06 6.25
CA ILE A 287 25.33 5.65 6.67
C ILE A 287 25.55 4.72 5.47
N GLU A 288 24.74 4.81 4.43
CA GLU A 288 24.74 3.83 3.33
C GLU A 288 25.87 4.05 2.32
N MET A 289 26.30 5.30 2.15
CA MET A 289 27.25 5.70 1.11
C MET A 289 28.59 6.16 1.68
N GLY A 290 28.74 6.25 3.01
CA GLY A 290 29.94 6.77 3.67
C GLY A 290 30.19 8.25 3.39
N THR A 291 29.14 9.03 3.12
CA THR A 291 29.24 10.48 2.93
C THR A 291 29.52 11.22 4.24
N VAL A 292 30.04 12.45 4.13
CA VAL A 292 30.08 13.40 5.24
C VAL A 292 29.18 14.57 4.86
N GLY A 293 27.98 14.65 5.46
CA GLY A 293 27.02 15.69 5.12
C GLY A 293 26.33 15.48 3.77
N GLY A 294 26.21 14.24 3.30
CA GLY A 294 25.43 13.89 2.10
C GLY A 294 26.14 14.01 0.75
N GLU A 295 27.45 14.29 0.72
CA GLU A 295 28.25 14.43 -0.51
C GLU A 295 29.24 13.25 -0.70
N VAL A 296 29.17 12.53 -1.84
CA VAL A 296 30.13 11.48 -2.25
C VAL A 296 31.01 12.01 -3.39
N VAL A 297 32.33 11.74 -3.34
CA VAL A 297 33.29 11.94 -4.43
C VAL A 297 32.99 11.02 -5.63
N ALA A 298 32.91 11.60 -6.82
CA ALA A 298 32.39 10.97 -8.03
C ALA A 298 33.27 9.86 -8.64
N LYS A 299 32.62 8.84 -9.22
CA LYS A 299 33.09 8.12 -10.42
C LYS A 299 31.93 7.79 -11.37
N ASP A 300 32.14 8.18 -12.63
CA ASP A 300 31.37 7.88 -13.84
C ASP A 300 31.30 6.35 -14.10
N GLY A 301 30.36 5.74 -14.82
CA GLY A 301 29.26 6.15 -15.68
C GLY A 301 28.99 5.01 -16.68
N SER A 302 27.76 4.88 -17.20
CA SER A 302 27.36 4.44 -18.56
C SER A 302 26.00 3.71 -18.61
N ALA A 303 25.21 4.03 -19.64
CA ALA A 303 23.82 3.61 -19.88
C ALA A 303 23.67 2.78 -21.17
N PRO A 304 22.58 2.00 -21.35
CA PRO A 304 22.19 1.43 -22.64
C PRO A 304 20.86 2.00 -23.23
N PRO A 305 20.60 1.80 -24.54
CA PRO A 305 19.58 2.52 -25.34
C PRO A 305 18.19 1.81 -25.44
N PRO A 306 17.14 2.44 -26.05
CA PRO A 306 15.74 2.02 -25.91
C PRO A 306 15.18 1.25 -27.12
N ARG A 307 14.02 0.57 -26.96
CA ARG A 307 13.16 0.17 -28.11
C ARG A 307 11.65 0.01 -27.77
N GLN A 308 10.85 0.21 -28.82
CA GLN A 308 9.45 0.65 -28.92
C GLN A 308 8.33 -0.39 -28.69
N GLN A 309 7.13 0.17 -28.47
CA GLN A 309 5.78 -0.40 -28.41
C GLN A 309 5.28 -1.06 -29.72
N GLN A 310 4.31 -1.99 -29.61
CA GLN A 310 3.03 -1.95 -30.36
C GLN A 310 2.00 -3.00 -29.86
N ALA A 311 0.72 -2.60 -29.90
CA ALA A 311 -0.53 -3.39 -29.89
C ALA A 311 -1.32 -2.96 -31.17
N PRO A 312 -2.49 -3.51 -31.62
CA PRO A 312 -3.66 -3.88 -30.77
C PRO A 312 -4.67 -4.97 -31.27
N ALA A 313 -5.63 -5.26 -30.38
CA ALA A 313 -7.09 -5.48 -30.51
C ALA A 313 -7.75 -6.44 -31.53
N GLY A 314 -8.74 -7.21 -31.01
CA GLY A 314 -9.88 -7.76 -31.73
C GLY A 314 -11.08 -8.02 -30.78
N GLN A 315 -12.24 -7.43 -31.09
CA GLN A 315 -13.50 -7.46 -30.32
C GLN A 315 -14.45 -8.60 -30.76
N GLY A 316 -15.38 -9.00 -29.88
CA GLY A 316 -16.58 -9.77 -30.23
C GLY A 316 -17.68 -9.63 -29.16
N GLN A 317 -18.90 -9.28 -29.57
CA GLN A 317 -20.09 -8.96 -28.75
C GLN A 317 -21.23 -10.00 -28.88
N GLY A 318 -22.09 -10.09 -27.84
CA GLY A 318 -23.52 -10.48 -27.88
C GLY A 318 -23.85 -11.94 -27.46
N ALA A 319 -24.97 -12.29 -26.80
CA ALA A 319 -26.13 -11.59 -26.22
C ALA A 319 -26.91 -12.56 -25.27
N ALA A 320 -27.93 -12.04 -24.58
CA ALA A 320 -28.57 -12.53 -23.34
C ALA A 320 -29.57 -13.71 -23.43
N ALA A 321 -29.92 -14.21 -22.22
CA ALA A 321 -30.75 -15.37 -21.86
C ALA A 321 -32.27 -15.06 -21.67
N PRO A 322 -33.12 -16.08 -21.45
CA PRO A 322 -34.45 -15.94 -20.85
C PRO A 322 -34.50 -16.33 -19.36
N THR A 323 -35.63 -15.96 -18.74
CA THR A 323 -35.90 -15.68 -17.32
C THR A 323 -36.42 -16.85 -16.45
N GLY A 324 -36.09 -16.82 -15.17
CA GLY A 324 -36.93 -17.34 -14.07
C GLY A 324 -36.19 -17.75 -12.79
N GLY A 325 -36.20 -16.90 -11.74
CA GLY A 325 -35.77 -17.23 -10.36
C GLY A 325 -34.40 -16.71 -9.93
N PHE A 326 -34.34 -15.95 -8.83
CA PHE A 326 -33.15 -15.39 -8.14
C PHE A 326 -32.17 -14.56 -9.01
N ASP A 327 -32.20 -13.22 -8.88
CA ASP A 327 -31.30 -12.31 -9.63
C ASP A 327 -29.88 -12.27 -9.04
N GLU A 328 -29.05 -13.22 -9.46
CA GLU A 328 -27.63 -13.33 -9.08
C GLU A 328 -26.76 -12.13 -9.53
N LEU A 329 -27.26 -11.31 -10.46
CA LEU A 329 -26.55 -10.18 -11.06
C LEU A 329 -27.00 -8.82 -10.51
N LYS A 330 -27.88 -8.81 -9.50
CA LYS A 330 -28.33 -7.58 -8.84
C LYS A 330 -27.16 -6.71 -8.41
N ASP A 331 -27.17 -5.46 -8.86
CA ASP A 331 -26.17 -4.46 -8.51
C ASP A 331 -26.56 -3.72 -7.22
N SER A 332 -25.67 -3.78 -6.24
CA SER A 332 -25.81 -3.11 -4.94
C SER A 332 -24.99 -1.81 -4.87
N GLY A 333 -24.41 -1.36 -5.99
CA GLY A 333 -23.62 -0.13 -6.09
C GLY A 333 -22.20 -0.26 -5.51
N ILE A 334 -21.73 -1.48 -5.27
CA ILE A 334 -20.38 -1.72 -4.76
C ILE A 334 -19.41 -1.81 -5.94
N PRO A 335 -18.43 -0.90 -6.06
CA PRO A 335 -17.48 -0.92 -7.15
C PRO A 335 -16.57 -2.14 -7.05
N ALA A 336 -16.18 -2.70 -8.20
CA ALA A 336 -15.11 -3.69 -8.24
C ALA A 336 -13.84 -3.09 -7.63
N THR A 337 -13.07 -3.94 -6.94
CA THR A 337 -11.85 -3.56 -6.21
C THR A 337 -10.78 -4.64 -6.35
N THR A 338 -9.51 -4.24 -6.32
CA THR A 338 -8.38 -5.17 -6.19
C THR A 338 -8.00 -5.42 -4.73
N LEU A 339 -8.61 -4.69 -3.79
CA LEU A 339 -8.39 -4.84 -2.36
C LEU A 339 -9.19 -6.01 -1.80
N LEU A 340 -8.62 -6.70 -0.81
CA LEU A 340 -9.36 -7.70 -0.04
C LEU A 340 -10.29 -7.01 0.96
N PHE A 341 -11.55 -7.42 1.01
CA PHE A 341 -12.51 -6.98 2.01
C PHE A 341 -12.08 -7.46 3.40
N SER A 342 -12.11 -6.58 4.40
CA SER A 342 -11.79 -6.96 5.78
C SER A 342 -12.86 -7.85 6.43
N ALA A 343 -12.47 -8.63 7.44
CA ALA A 343 -13.42 -9.36 8.27
C ALA A 343 -14.49 -8.40 8.85
N PRO A 344 -15.78 -8.81 8.96
CA PRO A 344 -16.29 -10.19 8.97
C PRO A 344 -16.69 -10.76 7.58
N TYR A 345 -16.27 -10.12 6.48
CA TYR A 345 -16.56 -10.58 5.11
C TYR A 345 -18.05 -10.68 4.76
N LYS A 346 -18.91 -9.93 5.46
CA LYS A 346 -20.34 -9.85 5.19
C LYS A 346 -20.72 -8.47 4.66
N GLY A 347 -21.56 -8.45 3.64
CA GLY A 347 -22.07 -7.25 3.01
C GLY A 347 -22.11 -7.38 1.49
N PRO A 348 -22.77 -6.45 0.80
CA PRO A 348 -22.93 -6.53 -0.65
C PRO A 348 -21.58 -6.63 -1.36
N THR A 349 -21.55 -7.41 -2.43
CA THR A 349 -20.38 -7.62 -3.29
C THR A 349 -20.55 -6.95 -4.66
N PRO A 350 -19.45 -6.62 -5.36
CA PRO A 350 -19.49 -6.08 -6.71
C PRO A 350 -20.17 -7.02 -7.72
N VAL A 351 -20.65 -6.47 -8.84
CA VAL A 351 -21.16 -7.27 -9.98
C VAL A 351 -20.07 -7.65 -10.99
N GLN A 352 -18.85 -7.14 -10.79
CA GLN A 352 -17.68 -7.37 -11.64
C GLN A 352 -16.48 -7.75 -10.77
N HIS A 353 -15.48 -8.38 -11.38
CA HIS A 353 -14.27 -8.80 -10.68
C HIS A 353 -13.04 -8.59 -11.58
N TYR A 354 -11.95 -8.05 -11.03
CA TYR A 354 -10.75 -7.71 -11.82
C TYR A 354 -9.91 -8.91 -12.25
N ARG A 355 -9.97 -10.01 -11.49
CA ARG A 355 -9.07 -11.16 -11.63
C ARG A 355 -9.78 -12.50 -11.86
N ALA A 356 -11.10 -12.49 -12.07
CA ALA A 356 -11.89 -13.71 -12.21
C ALA A 356 -13.11 -13.44 -13.07
N LYS A 357 -13.59 -14.47 -13.77
CA LYS A 357 -14.82 -14.41 -14.57
C LYS A 357 -16.01 -14.60 -13.63
N VAL A 358 -16.95 -13.65 -13.62
CA VAL A 358 -18.20 -13.79 -12.86
C VAL A 358 -19.09 -14.80 -13.59
N ILE A 359 -19.61 -15.79 -12.88
CA ILE A 359 -20.50 -16.83 -13.42
C ILE A 359 -21.77 -16.99 -12.59
N THR A 360 -22.86 -17.39 -13.24
CA THR A 360 -24.16 -17.70 -12.61
C THR A 360 -24.30 -19.18 -12.27
N THR A 361 -25.39 -19.56 -11.58
CA THR A 361 -25.71 -20.97 -11.31
C THR A 361 -25.77 -21.79 -12.60
N GLY A 362 -26.40 -21.24 -13.66
CA GLY A 362 -26.54 -21.91 -14.95
C GLY A 362 -25.19 -22.17 -15.62
N ASP A 363 -24.31 -21.17 -15.60
CA ASP A 363 -22.95 -21.28 -16.13
C ASP A 363 -22.14 -22.32 -15.35
N LEU A 364 -22.24 -22.33 -14.02
CA LEU A 364 -21.55 -23.30 -13.17
C LEU A 364 -22.02 -24.74 -13.46
N VAL A 365 -23.32 -24.97 -13.62
CA VAL A 365 -23.86 -26.28 -13.99
C VAL A 365 -23.31 -26.73 -15.34
N GLN A 366 -23.21 -25.85 -16.33
CA GLN A 366 -22.60 -26.16 -17.62
C GLN A 366 -21.10 -26.45 -17.47
N LEU A 367 -20.39 -25.66 -16.67
CA LEU A 367 -18.95 -25.83 -16.44
C LEU A 367 -18.65 -27.20 -15.80
N ILE A 368 -19.44 -27.63 -14.81
CA ILE A 368 -19.33 -28.95 -14.17
C ILE A 368 -19.59 -30.08 -15.17
N LYS A 369 -20.58 -29.94 -16.05
CA LYS A 369 -20.87 -30.94 -17.08
C LYS A 369 -19.73 -31.08 -18.10
N ASN A 370 -19.13 -29.96 -18.48
CA ASN A 370 -18.14 -29.90 -19.56
C ASN A 370 -16.71 -30.20 -19.07
N ASN A 371 -16.39 -29.92 -17.81
CA ASN A 371 -15.03 -30.04 -17.28
C ASN A 371 -14.99 -30.98 -16.08
N LYS A 372 -14.54 -32.22 -16.31
CA LYS A 372 -14.43 -33.22 -15.25
C LYS A 372 -13.32 -32.95 -14.23
N ASN A 373 -12.39 -32.04 -14.54
CA ASN A 373 -11.18 -31.79 -13.75
C ASN A 373 -11.14 -30.39 -13.11
N LEU A 374 -12.28 -29.70 -12.95
CA LEU A 374 -12.32 -28.40 -12.29
C LEU A 374 -12.19 -28.51 -10.76
N VAL A 375 -11.71 -27.45 -10.11
CA VAL A 375 -11.65 -27.35 -8.64
C VAL A 375 -12.67 -26.31 -8.18
N ILE A 376 -13.59 -26.68 -7.28
CA ILE A 376 -14.49 -25.72 -6.61
C ILE A 376 -13.98 -25.49 -5.18
N VAL A 377 -13.75 -24.24 -4.82
CA VAL A 377 -13.35 -23.81 -3.47
C VAL A 377 -14.54 -23.10 -2.82
N ASP A 378 -14.95 -23.59 -1.67
CA ASP A 378 -16.04 -23.04 -0.87
C ASP A 378 -15.50 -22.32 0.37
N THR A 379 -15.72 -21.01 0.45
CA THR A 379 -15.30 -20.17 1.57
C THR A 379 -16.43 -19.90 2.58
N SER A 380 -17.62 -20.45 2.37
CA SER A 380 -18.85 -20.08 3.09
C SER A 380 -18.82 -20.39 4.58
N GLY A 381 -18.07 -21.42 4.98
CA GLY A 381 -18.06 -21.94 6.35
C GLY A 381 -19.38 -22.60 6.78
N LEU A 382 -20.26 -22.92 5.82
CA LEU A 382 -21.54 -23.57 6.09
C LEU A 382 -21.37 -25.08 6.37
N ALA A 383 -22.38 -25.69 6.98
CA ALA A 383 -22.39 -27.12 7.27
C ALA A 383 -22.53 -27.98 6.00
N ASP A 384 -23.17 -27.45 4.96
CA ASP A 384 -23.37 -28.10 3.67
C ASP A 384 -22.68 -27.29 2.56
N THR A 385 -22.21 -28.00 1.53
CA THR A 385 -21.53 -27.43 0.36
C THR A 385 -21.96 -28.14 -0.94
N LEU A 386 -21.42 -27.72 -2.08
CA LEU A 386 -21.60 -28.39 -3.37
C LEU A 386 -20.93 -29.78 -3.37
N PRO A 387 -21.50 -30.82 -4.03
CA PRO A 387 -21.02 -32.20 -3.95
C PRO A 387 -19.52 -32.45 -4.25
N ILE A 388 -18.90 -31.61 -5.08
CA ILE A 388 -17.49 -31.74 -5.49
C ILE A 388 -16.63 -30.57 -5.00
N ALA A 389 -17.16 -29.72 -4.12
CA ALA A 389 -16.45 -28.57 -3.60
C ALA A 389 -15.53 -28.94 -2.43
N TYR A 390 -14.47 -28.15 -2.29
CA TYR A 390 -13.52 -28.19 -1.18
C TYR A 390 -13.80 -27.01 -0.25
N PRO A 391 -14.30 -27.27 0.96
CA PRO A 391 -14.39 -26.25 2.01
C PRO A 391 -12.99 -25.78 2.39
N LEU A 392 -12.74 -24.48 2.22
CA LEU A 392 -11.47 -23.83 2.52
C LEU A 392 -11.74 -22.36 2.89
N THR A 393 -12.27 -22.14 4.09
CA THR A 393 -12.67 -20.80 4.59
C THR A 393 -11.54 -19.79 4.53
N ASP A 394 -10.32 -20.22 4.86
CA ASP A 394 -9.16 -19.34 4.96
C ASP A 394 -8.73 -18.77 3.61
N ALA A 395 -9.12 -19.40 2.48
CA ALA A 395 -8.84 -18.86 1.15
C ALA A 395 -9.50 -17.49 0.92
N GLY A 396 -10.55 -17.16 1.67
CA GLY A 396 -11.24 -15.87 1.61
C GLY A 396 -10.77 -14.83 2.64
N SER A 397 -9.77 -15.16 3.46
CA SER A 397 -9.29 -14.25 4.51
C SER A 397 -8.69 -12.95 3.96
N ASP A 398 -8.87 -11.86 4.71
CA ASP A 398 -8.18 -10.59 4.47
C ASP A 398 -6.67 -10.71 4.70
N GLY A 399 -5.96 -9.58 4.63
CA GLY A 399 -4.51 -9.55 4.56
C GLY A 399 -4.07 -8.88 3.28
N SER A 400 -3.27 -9.58 2.48
CA SER A 400 -2.66 -9.08 1.26
C SER A 400 -2.64 -10.16 0.18
N VAL A 401 -2.67 -9.80 -1.11
CA VAL A 401 -2.38 -10.77 -2.18
C VAL A 401 -0.88 -11.05 -2.35
N LYS A 402 -0.07 -10.64 -1.36
CA LYS A 402 1.37 -10.88 -1.23
C LYS A 402 1.75 -11.45 0.14
N ASP A 403 0.78 -11.86 0.97
CA ASP A 403 1.04 -12.50 2.26
C ASP A 403 1.43 -13.99 2.14
N HIS A 404 1.74 -14.62 3.27
CA HIS A 404 2.11 -16.05 3.30
C HIS A 404 0.99 -16.99 2.86
N LEU A 405 -0.28 -16.60 3.05
CA LEU A 405 -1.43 -17.40 2.60
C LEU A 405 -1.42 -17.57 1.08
N GLN A 406 -0.92 -16.58 0.34
CA GLN A 406 -0.88 -16.62 -1.12
C GLN A 406 -0.10 -17.83 -1.66
N ASN A 407 1.06 -18.15 -1.06
CA ASN A 407 1.88 -19.30 -1.47
C ASN A 407 1.23 -20.63 -1.04
N ALA A 408 0.72 -20.69 0.19
CA ALA A 408 0.04 -21.88 0.70
C ALA A 408 -1.19 -22.24 -0.15
N LEU A 409 -1.92 -21.23 -0.63
CA LEU A 409 -3.06 -21.39 -1.52
C LEU A 409 -2.63 -21.89 -2.91
N ASP A 410 -1.55 -21.35 -3.50
CA ASP A 410 -1.04 -21.81 -4.80
C ASP A 410 -0.60 -23.28 -4.74
N ASP A 411 0.14 -23.66 -3.71
CA ASP A 411 0.59 -25.05 -3.49
C ASP A 411 -0.59 -25.99 -3.29
N TRP A 412 -1.59 -25.57 -2.51
CA TRP A 412 -2.80 -26.34 -2.29
C TRP A 412 -3.59 -26.54 -3.60
N LEU A 413 -3.75 -25.49 -4.41
CA LEU A 413 -4.43 -25.56 -5.71
C LEU A 413 -3.66 -26.44 -6.70
N LEU A 414 -2.33 -26.33 -6.75
CA LEU A 414 -1.49 -27.17 -7.59
C LEU A 414 -1.61 -28.65 -7.23
N LYS A 415 -1.65 -28.96 -5.93
CA LYS A 415 -1.90 -30.31 -5.44
C LYS A 415 -3.30 -30.82 -5.84
N LYS A 416 -4.34 -30.01 -5.70
CA LYS A 416 -5.74 -30.40 -6.01
C LYS A 416 -6.02 -30.51 -7.51
N SER A 417 -5.30 -29.76 -8.33
CA SER A 417 -5.38 -29.81 -9.80
C SER A 417 -4.50 -30.90 -10.42
N GLY A 418 -3.86 -31.75 -9.61
CA GLY A 418 -2.95 -32.79 -10.10
C GLY A 418 -1.72 -32.23 -10.82
N GLY A 419 -1.26 -31.03 -10.42
CA GLY A 419 -0.13 -30.33 -11.03
C GLY A 419 -0.47 -29.50 -12.27
N ASN A 420 -1.74 -29.41 -12.68
CA ASN A 420 -2.14 -28.72 -13.90
C ASN A 420 -2.66 -27.30 -13.63
N ARG A 421 -1.89 -26.28 -14.00
CA ARG A 421 -2.26 -24.85 -13.86
C ARG A 421 -3.39 -24.38 -14.80
N GLY A 422 -3.72 -25.15 -15.83
CA GLY A 422 -4.81 -24.82 -16.77
C GLY A 422 -6.21 -25.23 -16.28
N VAL A 423 -6.31 -25.79 -15.08
CA VAL A 423 -7.59 -26.23 -14.50
C VAL A 423 -8.44 -25.01 -14.09
N PRO A 424 -9.74 -24.96 -14.48
CA PRO A 424 -10.67 -23.95 -13.99
C PRO A 424 -10.83 -24.04 -12.47
N ILE A 425 -10.66 -22.90 -11.78
CA ILE A 425 -10.88 -22.78 -10.34
C ILE A 425 -12.15 -21.95 -10.11
N VAL A 426 -13.17 -22.56 -9.53
CA VAL A 426 -14.42 -21.89 -9.17
C VAL A 426 -14.39 -21.52 -7.70
N LEU A 427 -14.65 -20.26 -7.37
CA LEU A 427 -14.69 -19.72 -6.03
C LEU A 427 -16.13 -19.37 -5.67
N MET A 428 -16.61 -19.86 -4.54
CA MET A 428 -17.97 -19.65 -4.07
C MET A 428 -18.04 -19.42 -2.56
N GLY A 429 -19.07 -18.72 -2.13
CA GLY A 429 -19.34 -18.44 -0.71
C GLY A 429 -20.80 -18.74 -0.35
N ALA A 430 -21.26 -18.21 0.78
CA ALA A 430 -22.61 -18.45 1.27
C ALA A 430 -23.69 -17.81 0.38
N SER A 431 -23.45 -16.60 -0.13
CA SER A 431 -24.41 -15.81 -0.90
C SER A 431 -23.74 -14.66 -1.66
N MET A 432 -24.55 -13.85 -2.34
CA MET A 432 -24.14 -12.58 -2.96
C MET A 432 -23.58 -11.54 -1.96
N ASP A 433 -23.83 -11.73 -0.66
CA ASP A 433 -23.31 -10.89 0.41
C ASP A 433 -22.08 -11.50 1.10
N ASP A 434 -21.51 -12.55 0.52
CA ASP A 434 -20.30 -13.22 1.03
C ASP A 434 -19.04 -12.71 0.33
N ARG A 435 -18.39 -11.74 0.97
CA ARG A 435 -17.15 -11.11 0.49
C ARG A 435 -15.93 -12.03 0.59
N SER A 436 -15.99 -13.14 1.35
CA SER A 436 -14.88 -14.08 1.44
C SER A 436 -14.63 -14.79 0.10
N SER A 437 -15.71 -15.05 -0.66
CA SER A 437 -15.61 -15.66 -1.98
C SER A 437 -15.01 -14.71 -3.03
N TYR A 438 -15.31 -13.42 -2.91
CA TYR A 438 -14.67 -12.36 -3.72
C TYR A 438 -13.17 -12.28 -3.42
N ASN A 439 -12.79 -12.28 -2.14
CA ASN A 439 -11.39 -12.29 -1.72
C ASN A 439 -10.64 -13.51 -2.26
N ALA A 440 -11.24 -14.70 -2.17
CA ALA A 440 -10.64 -15.92 -2.72
C ALA A 440 -10.45 -15.82 -4.23
N ALA A 441 -11.44 -15.30 -4.96
CA ALA A 441 -11.33 -15.09 -6.40
C ALA A 441 -10.22 -14.08 -6.76
N LEU A 442 -10.04 -13.01 -5.99
CA LEU A 442 -8.93 -12.08 -6.16
C LEU A 442 -7.57 -12.77 -5.92
N ARG A 443 -7.43 -13.54 -4.83
CA ARG A 443 -6.20 -14.25 -4.50
C ARG A 443 -5.83 -15.27 -5.58
N VAL A 444 -6.78 -16.10 -5.99
CA VAL A 444 -6.57 -17.15 -7.01
C VAL A 444 -6.28 -16.55 -8.38
N GLY A 445 -7.02 -15.51 -8.78
CA GLY A 445 -6.76 -14.82 -10.05
C GLY A 445 -5.44 -14.04 -10.06
N THR A 446 -4.99 -13.53 -8.92
CA THR A 446 -3.68 -12.86 -8.80
C THR A 446 -2.51 -13.83 -8.94
N LEU A 447 -2.68 -15.09 -8.53
CA LEU A 447 -1.74 -16.18 -8.78
C LEU A 447 -1.69 -16.63 -10.25
N GLY A 448 -2.61 -16.16 -11.10
CA GLY A 448 -2.65 -16.48 -12.52
C GLY A 448 -3.42 -17.76 -12.89
N TRP A 449 -4.23 -18.31 -11.97
CA TRP A 449 -5.16 -19.40 -12.29
C TRP A 449 -6.33 -18.91 -13.16
N ASP A 450 -6.95 -19.80 -13.93
CA ASP A 450 -8.23 -19.51 -14.62
C ASP A 450 -9.37 -19.49 -13.60
N ALA A 451 -9.53 -18.34 -12.95
CA ALA A 451 -10.43 -18.14 -11.83
C ALA A 451 -11.85 -17.73 -12.30
N TYR A 452 -12.85 -18.38 -11.71
CA TYR A 452 -14.27 -18.08 -11.88
C TYR A 452 -14.87 -17.77 -10.51
N TRP A 453 -15.61 -16.68 -10.39
CA TRP A 453 -16.30 -16.31 -9.16
C TRP A 453 -17.80 -16.57 -9.33
N TYR A 454 -18.31 -17.56 -8.62
CA TYR A 454 -19.73 -17.88 -8.54
C TYR A 454 -20.38 -17.04 -7.42
N ARG A 455 -20.85 -15.85 -7.81
CA ARG A 455 -21.35 -14.82 -6.89
C ARG A 455 -22.62 -15.23 -6.15
N GLY A 456 -23.50 -16.03 -6.77
CA GLY A 456 -24.75 -16.47 -6.16
C GLY A 456 -24.57 -17.36 -4.92
N GLY A 457 -23.44 -18.07 -4.84
CA GLY A 457 -23.06 -18.90 -3.71
C GLY A 457 -24.02 -20.06 -3.41
N MET A 458 -23.93 -20.58 -2.19
CA MET A 458 -24.82 -21.65 -1.70
C MET A 458 -26.30 -21.25 -1.76
N GLN A 459 -26.62 -19.99 -1.49
CA GLN A 459 -28.00 -19.49 -1.50
C GLN A 459 -28.65 -19.66 -2.89
N ALA A 460 -28.00 -19.21 -3.96
CA ALA A 460 -28.52 -19.36 -5.31
C ALA A 460 -28.58 -20.85 -5.75
N TRP A 461 -27.59 -21.65 -5.33
CA TRP A 461 -27.53 -23.08 -5.65
C TRP A 461 -28.73 -23.84 -5.09
N VAL A 462 -29.00 -23.64 -3.79
CA VAL A 462 -30.14 -24.28 -3.09
C VAL A 462 -31.48 -23.73 -3.59
N ALA A 463 -31.56 -22.42 -3.88
CA ALA A 463 -32.78 -21.83 -4.43
C ALA A 463 -33.17 -22.43 -5.81
N ASN A 464 -32.19 -22.95 -6.56
CA ASN A 464 -32.41 -23.66 -7.81
C ASN A 464 -32.67 -25.18 -7.63
N GLY A 465 -32.84 -25.66 -6.40
CA GLY A 465 -33.15 -27.06 -6.10
C GLY A 465 -32.00 -28.04 -6.39
N LEU A 466 -30.76 -27.54 -6.45
CA LEU A 466 -29.59 -28.35 -6.77
C LEU A 466 -29.06 -29.09 -5.52
N PRO A 467 -28.45 -30.28 -5.68
CA PRO A 467 -28.06 -31.13 -4.55
C PRO A 467 -26.89 -30.53 -3.76
N THR A 468 -26.90 -30.73 -2.45
CA THR A 468 -25.80 -30.40 -1.53
C THR A 468 -25.21 -31.66 -0.90
N THR A 469 -24.03 -31.53 -0.30
CA THR A 469 -23.41 -32.55 0.54
C THR A 469 -22.99 -31.94 1.87
N PRO A 470 -23.07 -32.68 2.99
CA PRO A 470 -22.47 -32.25 4.24
C PRO A 470 -20.95 -32.07 4.08
N VAL A 471 -20.42 -31.00 4.68
CA VAL A 471 -18.99 -30.78 4.82
C VAL A 471 -18.40 -31.89 5.70
N LYS A 472 -17.49 -32.68 5.13
CA LYS A 472 -16.74 -33.66 5.92
C LYS A 472 -15.79 -32.89 6.84
N ALA A 473 -15.80 -33.24 8.12
CA ALA A 473 -14.81 -32.71 9.06
C ALA A 473 -13.40 -32.90 8.47
N ALA A 474 -12.58 -31.85 8.50
CA ALA A 474 -11.20 -31.95 8.06
C ALA A 474 -10.53 -33.07 8.88
N GLN A 475 -10.08 -34.13 8.20
CA GLN A 475 -9.19 -35.09 8.83
C GLN A 475 -7.85 -34.36 8.98
N ASN A 476 -7.55 -33.96 10.22
CA ASN A 476 -6.36 -33.22 10.62
C ASN A 476 -5.07 -33.78 10.02
#